data_AF-V9LIL2-F1
#
_entry.id   AF-V9LIL2-F1
#
_cell.length_a   1.000
_cell.length_b   1.000
_cell.length_c   1.000
_cell.angle_alpha   90.00
_cell.angle_beta   90.00
_cell.angle_gamma   90.00
#
_symmetry.space_group_name_H-M   'P 1'
#
loop_
_entity.id
_entity.type
_entity.pdbx_description
1 polymer ?
#
loop_
_entity_poly.entity_id
_entity_poly.type
_entity_poly.pdbx_seq_one_letter_code
_entity_poly.pdbx_strand_id
1 'polypeptide(L)'
;MAVDMKKAQREIKSKKCELIECLASDPDYILQKVDSKEMLFTHEYQALKAQQNPIKRITDMLDMILGKGEKKCEEFICALKEVQDTYPQLQCLRDKTEDDQDKSTNTYIEATVENHQNEN
;
A
#
# COMPACT_ATOMS: atom_id res chain seq x y z
N MET A 1 -25.33 6.76 1.13
CA MET A 1 -23.94 6.67 1.63
C MET A 1 -23.61 5.19 1.81
N ALA A 2 -22.89 4.58 0.85
CA ALA A 2 -22.55 3.14 0.89
C ALA A 2 -21.17 2.86 0.24
N VAL A 3 -20.30 3.88 0.14
CA VAL A 3 -19.05 3.77 -0.64
C VAL A 3 -17.87 3.29 0.22
N ASP A 4 -17.96 3.43 1.55
CA ASP A 4 -16.81 3.23 2.45
C ASP A 4 -16.68 1.83 3.08
N MET A 5 -17.67 0.94 2.95
CA MET A 5 -17.65 -0.36 3.66
C MET A 5 -16.69 -1.41 3.06
N LYS A 6 -15.96 -1.08 1.99
CA LYS A 6 -15.05 -1.99 1.27
C LYS A 6 -13.75 -1.31 0.80
N LYS A 7 -13.31 -0.26 1.48
CA LYS A 7 -12.09 0.48 1.12
C LYS A 7 -10.85 -0.40 1.24
N ALA A 8 -10.68 -1.11 2.35
CA ALA A 8 -9.53 -1.99 2.61
C ALA A 8 -9.51 -3.18 1.64
N GLN A 9 -10.65 -3.82 1.39
CA GLN A 9 -10.75 -4.88 0.39
C GLN A 9 -10.34 -4.41 -1.01
N ARG A 10 -10.79 -3.22 -1.44
CA ARG A 10 -10.42 -2.66 -2.74
C ARG A 10 -8.94 -2.35 -2.82
N GLU A 11 -8.37 -1.82 -1.74
CA GLU A 11 -6.95 -1.48 -1.68
C GLU A 11 -6.06 -2.72 -1.81
N ILE A 12 -6.35 -3.77 -1.04
CA ILE A 12 -5.64 -5.05 -1.14
C ILE A 12 -5.80 -5.64 -2.55
N LYS A 13 -7.00 -5.60 -3.14
CA LYS A 13 -7.23 -6.10 -4.50
C LYS A 13 -6.45 -5.33 -5.56
N SER A 14 -6.44 -4.00 -5.47
CA SER A 14 -5.75 -3.13 -6.44
C SER A 14 -4.24 -3.35 -6.42
N LYS A 15 -3.66 -3.60 -5.24
CA LYS A 15 -2.23 -3.80 -5.06
C LYS A 15 -1.86 -5.28 -4.90
N LYS A 16 -2.79 -6.21 -5.22
CA LYS A 16 -2.63 -7.64 -4.92
C LYS A 16 -1.37 -8.22 -5.55
N CYS A 17 -1.11 -7.92 -6.82
CA CYS A 17 0.08 -8.42 -7.53
C CYS A 17 1.37 -7.91 -6.88
N GLU A 18 1.45 -6.62 -6.58
CA GLU A 18 2.59 -6.01 -5.91
C GLU A 18 2.82 -6.59 -4.51
N LEU A 19 1.74 -6.75 -3.72
CA LEU A 19 1.79 -7.38 -2.41
C LEU A 19 2.31 -8.81 -2.48
N ILE A 20 1.87 -9.58 -3.48
CA ILE A 20 2.33 -10.96 -3.67
C ILE A 20 3.84 -10.99 -3.90
N GLU A 21 4.34 -10.20 -4.85
CA GLU A 21 5.77 -10.16 -5.15
C GLU A 21 6.59 -9.66 -3.97
N CYS A 22 6.10 -8.63 -3.28
CA CYS A 22 6.81 -8.03 -2.15
C CYS A 22 6.91 -8.99 -0.97
N LEU A 23 5.78 -9.55 -0.54
CA LEU A 23 5.69 -10.42 0.63
C LEU A 23 6.28 -11.81 0.35
N ALA A 24 6.31 -12.25 -0.91
CA ALA A 24 6.96 -13.52 -1.27
C ALA A 24 8.49 -13.50 -1.11
N SER A 25 9.10 -12.33 -0.88
CA SER A 25 10.52 -12.23 -0.55
C SER A 25 10.85 -12.83 0.82
N ASP A 26 9.93 -12.70 1.78
CA ASP A 26 9.99 -13.39 3.08
C ASP A 26 8.59 -13.84 3.49
N PRO A 27 8.14 -15.00 2.99
CA PRO A 27 6.78 -15.47 3.21
C PRO A 27 6.56 -16.01 4.62
N ASP A 28 7.62 -16.34 5.37
CA ASP A 28 7.50 -16.89 6.73
C ASP A 28 7.30 -15.77 7.74
N TYR A 29 8.00 -14.65 7.61
CA TYR A 29 7.86 -13.50 8.50
C TYR A 29 6.45 -12.91 8.46
N ILE A 30 5.90 -12.64 7.27
CA ILE A 30 4.53 -12.12 7.15
C ILE A 30 3.50 -13.12 7.67
N LEU A 31 3.71 -14.42 7.42
CA LEU A 31 2.78 -15.45 7.89
C LEU A 31 2.74 -15.51 9.42
N GLN A 32 3.89 -15.38 10.09
CA GLN A 32 3.95 -15.26 11.56
C GLN A 32 3.26 -14.00 12.07
N LYS A 33 3.40 -12.86 11.37
CA LYS A 33 2.74 -11.61 11.75
C LYS A 33 1.21 -11.73 11.66
N VAL A 34 0.71 -12.34 10.60
CA VAL A 34 -0.72 -12.57 10.37
C VAL A 34 -1.29 -13.55 11.41
N ASP A 35 -0.55 -14.60 11.77
CA ASP A 35 -0.91 -15.54 12.83
C ASP A 35 -0.97 -14.86 14.20
N SER A 36 0.02 -14.02 14.53
CA SER A 36 0.08 -13.26 15.78
C SER A 36 -1.09 -12.29 15.98
N LYS A 37 -1.73 -11.88 14.88
CA LYS A 37 -2.92 -11.00 14.89
C LYS A 37 -4.23 -11.78 14.83
N GLU A 38 -4.20 -13.11 14.97
CA GLU A 38 -5.38 -13.99 14.90
C GLU A 38 -6.25 -13.71 13.67
N MET A 39 -5.58 -13.45 12.54
CA MET A 39 -6.25 -13.15 11.27
C MET A 39 -6.67 -14.40 10.54
N LEU A 40 -5.94 -15.49 10.80
CA LEU A 40 -6.15 -16.82 10.26
C LEU A 40 -6.44 -17.78 11.40
N PHE A 41 -7.22 -18.81 11.10
CA PHE A 41 -7.36 -19.95 11.97
C PHE A 41 -6.12 -20.84 11.89
N THR A 42 -5.85 -21.61 12.94
CA THR A 42 -4.69 -22.51 13.01
C THR A 42 -4.62 -23.46 11.80
N HIS A 43 -5.76 -23.95 11.31
CA HIS A 43 -5.78 -24.84 10.15
C HIS A 43 -5.41 -24.12 8.84
N GLU A 44 -5.79 -22.86 8.68
CA GLU A 44 -5.41 -22.02 7.53
C GLU A 44 -3.91 -21.73 7.57
N TYR A 45 -3.38 -21.35 8.74
CA TYR A 45 -1.95 -21.13 8.93
C TYR A 45 -1.13 -22.38 8.57
N GLN A 46 -1.52 -23.56 9.06
CA GLN A 46 -0.82 -24.81 8.76
C GLN A 46 -0.89 -25.16 7.27
N ALA A 47 -2.05 -24.93 6.63
CA ALA A 47 -2.19 -25.13 5.19
C ALA A 47 -1.24 -24.23 4.39
N LEU A 48 -1.16 -22.93 4.75
CA LEU A 48 -0.24 -21.97 4.12
C LEU A 48 1.22 -22.37 4.36
N LYS A 49 1.58 -22.71 5.60
CA LYS A 49 2.94 -23.12 5.97
C LYS A 49 3.41 -24.36 5.23
N ALA A 50 2.51 -25.31 4.94
CA ALA A 50 2.81 -26.51 4.18
C ALA A 50 3.09 -26.23 2.69
N GLN A 51 2.72 -25.05 2.16
CA GLN A 51 2.96 -24.71 0.75
C GLN A 51 4.42 -24.37 0.51
N GLN A 52 5.06 -25.07 -0.43
CA GLN A 52 6.46 -24.81 -0.80
C GLN A 52 6.63 -23.59 -1.71
N ASN A 53 5.58 -23.20 -2.46
CA ASN A 53 5.64 -22.08 -3.37
C ASN A 53 5.29 -20.77 -2.62
N PRO A 54 6.23 -19.83 -2.46
CA PRO A 54 6.03 -18.60 -1.70
C PRO A 54 4.97 -17.68 -2.33
N ILE A 55 4.99 -17.53 -3.66
CA ILE A 55 4.03 -16.71 -4.40
C ILE A 55 2.61 -17.26 -4.22
N LYS A 56 2.44 -18.57 -4.38
CA LYS A 56 1.13 -19.22 -4.17
C LYS A 56 0.67 -19.09 -2.73
N ARG A 57 1.58 -19.28 -1.76
CA ARG A 57 1.28 -19.14 -0.33
C ARG A 57 0.75 -17.74 -0.01
N ILE A 58 1.43 -16.69 -0.47
CA ILE A 58 0.97 -15.31 -0.24
C ILE A 58 -0.34 -15.04 -0.97
N THR A 59 -0.50 -15.53 -2.19
CA THR A 59 -1.75 -15.38 -2.95
C THR A 59 -2.94 -15.96 -2.19
N ASP A 60 -2.81 -17.21 -1.72
CA ASP A 60 -3.86 -17.90 -0.97
C ASP A 60 -4.14 -17.19 0.37
N MET A 61 -3.11 -16.69 1.05
CA MET A 61 -3.25 -15.90 2.29
C MET A 61 -4.07 -14.62 2.04
N LEU A 62 -3.76 -13.88 0.98
CA LEU A 62 -4.51 -12.66 0.63
C LEU A 62 -5.97 -12.98 0.28
N ASP A 63 -6.21 -14.06 -0.44
CA ASP A 63 -7.58 -14.49 -0.78
C ASP A 63 -8.39 -14.91 0.44
N MET A 64 -7.77 -15.60 1.40
CA MET A 64 -8.40 -15.92 2.68
C MET A 64 -8.79 -14.65 3.45
N ILE A 65 -7.87 -13.68 3.56
CA ILE A 65 -8.13 -12.41 4.27
C ILE A 65 -9.23 -11.62 3.57
N LEU A 66 -9.21 -11.53 2.24
CA LEU A 66 -10.25 -10.89 1.44
C LEU A 66 -11.62 -11.56 1.65
N GLY A 67 -11.65 -12.89 1.78
CA GLY A 67 -12.85 -13.68 2.02
C GLY A 67 -13.47 -13.48 3.41
N LYS A 68 -12.68 -13.15 4.43
CA LYS A 68 -13.15 -12.95 5.82
C LYS A 68 -13.89 -11.62 6.04
N GLY A 69 -13.75 -10.66 5.13
CA GLY A 69 -14.48 -9.39 5.17
C GLY A 69 -13.62 -8.17 5.50
N GLU A 70 -14.24 -6.99 5.44
CA GLU A 70 -13.55 -5.70 5.49
C GLU A 70 -12.72 -5.50 6.76
N LYS A 71 -13.25 -5.86 7.94
CA LYS A 71 -12.54 -5.70 9.21
C LYS A 71 -11.19 -6.43 9.22
N LYS A 72 -11.14 -7.64 8.67
CA LYS A 72 -9.90 -8.41 8.57
C LYS A 72 -8.96 -7.80 7.52
N CYS A 73 -9.49 -7.20 6.46
CA CYS A 73 -8.68 -6.44 5.52
C CYS A 73 -8.06 -5.17 6.16
N GLU A 74 -8.81 -4.45 7.00
CA GLU A 74 -8.30 -3.28 7.74
C GLU A 74 -7.18 -3.69 8.72
N GLU A 75 -7.41 -4.74 9.52
CA GLU A 75 -6.40 -5.32 10.40
C GLU A 75 -5.13 -5.73 9.64
N PHE A 76 -5.29 -6.25 8.40
CA PHE A 76 -4.18 -6.65 7.55
C PHE A 76 -3.38 -5.45 7.07
N ILE A 77 -4.05 -4.40 6.61
CA ILE A 77 -3.39 -3.16 6.19
C ILE A 77 -2.61 -2.54 7.35
N CYS A 78 -3.17 -2.55 8.57
CA CYS A 78 -2.44 -2.12 9.77
C CYS A 78 -1.20 -2.99 10.02
N ALA A 79 -1.32 -4.32 9.88
CA ALA A 79 -0.17 -5.21 10.01
C ALA A 79 0.90 -4.95 8.94
N LEU A 80 0.51 -4.69 7.69
CA LEU A 80 1.42 -4.34 6.59
C LEU A 80 2.22 -3.07 6.88
N LYS A 81 1.58 -2.05 7.47
CA LYS A 81 2.25 -0.81 7.89
C LYS A 81 3.31 -1.06 8.97
N GLU A 82 3.04 -1.96 9.92
CA GLU A 82 4.01 -2.31 10.97
C GLU A 82 5.22 -3.08 10.45
N VAL A 83 5.07 -3.84 9.36
CA VAL A 83 6.16 -4.61 8.75
C VAL A 83 6.78 -3.90 7.55
N GLN A 84 6.35 -2.67 7.24
CA GLN A 84 6.84 -1.91 6.11
C GLN A 84 8.34 -1.65 6.20
N ASP A 85 8.88 -1.48 7.40
CA ASP A 85 10.33 -1.35 7.66
C ASP A 85 11.10 -2.63 7.31
N THR A 86 10.45 -3.80 7.39
CA THR A 86 11.04 -5.10 7.05
C THR A 86 10.93 -5.40 5.55
N TYR A 87 9.91 -4.87 4.87
CA TYR A 87 9.73 -4.99 3.43
C TYR A 87 9.88 -3.61 2.77
N PRO A 88 11.12 -3.15 2.49
CA PRO A 88 11.33 -1.85 1.84
C PRO A 88 10.64 -1.76 0.47
N GLN A 89 10.37 -2.89 -0.19
CA GLN A 89 9.57 -2.92 -1.42
C GLN A 89 8.07 -2.56 -1.23
N LEU A 90 7.54 -2.60 0.00
CA LEU A 90 6.19 -2.10 0.33
C LEU A 90 6.12 -0.55 0.39
N GLN A 91 7.17 0.17 0.01
CA GLN A 91 7.15 1.63 -0.10
C GLN A 91 6.08 2.15 -1.09
N CYS A 92 5.57 1.31 -2.01
CA CYS A 92 4.41 1.66 -2.85
C CYS A 92 3.10 1.85 -2.06
N LEU A 93 3.00 1.32 -0.83
CA LEU A 93 1.90 1.56 0.10
C LEU A 93 2.04 2.86 0.87
N ARG A 94 3.21 3.50 0.84
CA ARG A 94 3.35 4.86 1.37
C ARG A 94 2.42 5.70 0.51
N ASP A 95 1.29 6.13 1.08
CA ASP A 95 0.56 7.26 0.52
C ASP A 95 1.64 8.28 0.17
N LYS A 96 1.67 8.71 -1.10
CA LYS A 96 2.33 9.97 -1.42
C LYS A 96 1.53 11.03 -0.66
N THR A 97 1.76 11.15 0.65
CA THR A 97 1.41 12.32 1.41
C THR A 97 2.26 13.41 0.79
N GLU A 98 1.63 14.12 -0.15
CA GLU A 98 1.78 15.55 -0.41
C GLU A 98 3.02 16.17 0.25
N ASP A 99 4.19 15.93 -0.35
CA ASP A 99 5.39 16.73 -0.14
C ASP A 99 6.19 16.71 -1.46
N ASP A 100 5.54 17.20 -2.51
CA ASP A 100 6.19 17.64 -3.74
C ASP A 100 5.44 18.89 -4.23
N GLN A 101 5.39 19.91 -3.36
CA GLN A 101 5.33 21.29 -3.82
C GLN A 101 6.76 21.82 -3.90
N ASP A 102 7.56 21.35 -4.87
CA ASP A 102 8.55 22.24 -5.45
C ASP A 102 7.84 23.12 -6.49
N LYS A 103 7.53 24.33 -6.05
CA LYS A 103 6.97 25.40 -6.86
C LYS A 103 7.97 25.77 -7.95
N SER A 104 7.88 25.12 -9.11
CA SER A 104 8.44 25.69 -10.33
C SER A 104 7.69 26.99 -10.62
N THR A 105 8.32 28.08 -10.19
CA THR A 105 7.77 29.41 -10.10
C THR A 105 7.66 29.97 -11.51
N ASN A 106 6.43 30.22 -11.92
CA ASN A 106 6.06 30.93 -13.13
C ASN A 106 6.63 32.36 -13.07
N THR A 107 7.84 32.58 -13.62
CA THR A 107 8.38 33.92 -13.91
C THR A 107 8.35 34.10 -15.42
N TYR A 108 7.17 34.40 -15.94
CA TYR A 108 7.05 35.15 -17.17
C TYR A 108 5.97 36.19 -16.94
N ILE A 109 6.26 37.42 -17.42
CA ILE A 109 5.41 38.63 -17.43
C ILE A 109 5.63 39.55 -16.22
N GLU A 110 6.64 40.41 -16.33
CA GLU A 110 6.50 41.88 -16.27
C GLU A 110 7.86 42.53 -16.60
N ALA A 111 8.17 42.63 -17.90
CA ALA A 111 9.32 43.42 -18.37
C ALA A 111 9.00 44.16 -19.68
N THR A 112 7.73 44.53 -19.93
CA THR A 112 7.40 45.19 -21.21
C THR A 112 6.22 46.14 -21.16
N VAL A 113 6.19 47.12 -20.26
CA VAL A 113 5.48 48.40 -20.51
C VAL A 113 6.17 49.52 -19.72
N GLU A 114 6.22 50.72 -20.32
CA GLU A 114 6.74 52.00 -19.79
C GLU A 114 8.22 52.33 -20.08
N ASN A 115 8.61 52.28 -21.35
CA ASN A 115 9.36 53.40 -21.92
C ASN A 115 8.34 54.40 -22.48
N HIS A 116 7.81 55.28 -21.62
CA HIS A 116 7.17 56.51 -22.06
C HIS A 116 8.18 57.65 -21.96
N GLN A 117 8.19 58.44 -23.04
CA GLN A 117 9.10 59.52 -23.35
C GLN A 117 9.22 60.55 -22.21
N ASN A 118 10.45 60.99 -21.95
CA ASN A 118 10.69 62.27 -21.29
C ASN A 118 11.96 62.89 -21.89
N GLU A 119 11.79 63.64 -22.98
CA GLU A 119 12.75 64.68 -23.36
C GLU A 119 11.98 66.00 -23.35
N ASN A 120 12.35 66.84 -22.39
CA ASN A 120 11.99 68.23 -22.25
C ASN A 120 13.28 69.06 -22.37
#